data_AF-A0A077ZMU5-F1
#
_entry.id   AF-A0A077ZMU5-F1
#
_cell.length_a   1.000
_cell.length_b   1.000
_cell.length_c   1.000
_cell.angle_alpha   90.00
_cell.angle_beta   90.00
_cell.angle_gamma   90.00
#
_symmetry.space_group_name_H-M   'P 1'
#
loop_
_entity.id
_entity.type
_entity.pdbx_description
1 polymer ?
#
loop_
_entity_poly.entity_id
_entity_poly.type
_entity_poly.pdbx_seq_one_letter_code
_entity_poly.pdbx_strand_id
1 'polypeptide(L)'
;MGLNPEWTEFRLIGFGPSKSYEPHGSDGIGVSIQECNLYINSSETLESPFFKALLQCIKGVWQDVKTSNGILLSLIGYLCGFDPKPLYAELRYNPIEVNVEQSIIDDLMQKHQAQPYEECPINYCNQALMLILLGKRVDQASYTAWAQARVKCFFSINSVEFKGDYVKYIMNVTWATNVNLIYRYSVTARINVLDFILKSSDSMTWCKDIHGYLCEFLQYARIKSIYLIRKYLIHEWERPILADPYLSTDMEHWAAAMRAWEEFPPDKRIFAGLIASDDVFHLLSSNQLQRLTYIAVQVGMHHYPSLKNYKCPPPTDKETCDALVKKYFSPDVHLPEDTTTPRFLMAIRAFLFTPPAKERPSFAKMLLEDIAKAEKLLKEDDKVARDQLAKQRFVANLMLQKERIECPLYKQSQQSATASLTKEEQPEVSQPSKEDNDENCEDETKPSCAPSQTSGQESETTFKSDVQEAVN
;
A
#
# COMPACT_ATOMS: atom_id res chain seq x y z
N MET A 1 4.74 -20.57 10.05
CA MET A 1 4.05 -19.95 11.21
C MET A 1 2.67 -19.49 10.78
N GLY A 2 1.60 -20.02 11.39
CA GLY A 2 0.22 -19.70 11.03
C GLY A 2 -0.15 -18.26 11.38
N LEU A 3 -0.66 -17.51 10.41
CA LEU A 3 -1.18 -16.16 10.59
C LEU A 3 -2.52 -16.25 11.35
N ASN A 4 -2.52 -15.80 12.61
CA ASN A 4 -3.67 -15.75 13.50
C ASN A 4 -4.72 -14.72 12.98
N PRO A 5 -6.01 -15.08 12.82
CA PRO A 5 -6.98 -14.30 12.06
C PRO A 5 -8.00 -13.58 12.95
N GLU A 6 -7.72 -12.36 13.40
CA GLU A 6 -8.74 -11.52 14.07
C GLU A 6 -8.62 -10.08 13.58
N TRP A 7 -9.64 -9.64 12.85
CA TRP A 7 -9.86 -8.26 12.41
C TRP A 7 -11.37 -8.09 12.40
N THR A 8 -11.89 -7.47 13.45
CA THR A 8 -13.30 -7.17 13.59
C THR A 8 -13.44 -5.67 13.33
N GLU A 9 -14.24 -5.32 12.32
CA GLU A 9 -14.83 -3.99 12.20
C GLU A 9 -15.62 -3.68 13.47
N PHE A 10 -15.59 -2.43 13.98
CA PHE A 10 -16.78 -1.64 14.36
C PHE A 10 -16.35 -0.33 15.03
N ARG A 11 -16.83 0.76 14.41
CA ARG A 11 -17.07 2.16 14.84
C ARG A 11 -16.08 2.84 15.80
N LEU A 12 -15.39 3.83 15.23
CA LEU A 12 -14.61 4.89 15.86
C LEU A 12 -15.43 5.64 16.93
N ILE A 13 -14.87 5.75 18.14
CA ILE A 13 -15.19 6.82 19.07
C ILE A 13 -14.32 8.02 18.66
N GLY A 14 -14.97 9.16 18.38
CA GLY A 14 -14.34 10.47 18.34
C GLY A 14 -13.49 10.76 17.11
N PHE A 15 -14.12 10.95 15.95
CA PHE A 15 -13.87 11.99 14.95
C PHE A 15 -14.82 11.66 13.78
N GLY A 16 -15.83 12.51 13.58
CA GLY A 16 -16.95 12.27 12.66
C GLY A 16 -16.52 12.02 11.20
N PRO A 17 -17.38 11.38 10.40
CA PRO A 17 -17.05 10.93 9.06
C PRO A 17 -16.78 12.11 8.12
N SER A 18 -15.70 11.98 7.36
CA SER A 18 -15.30 12.82 6.24
C SER A 18 -16.44 12.95 5.23
N LYS A 19 -17.17 14.07 5.27
CA LYS A 19 -17.78 14.58 4.04
C LYS A 19 -16.64 15.12 3.18
N SER A 20 -16.63 14.69 1.92
CA SER A 20 -15.78 15.18 0.84
C SER A 20 -15.62 16.70 0.93
N TYR A 21 -14.37 17.13 1.02
CA TYR A 21 -13.98 18.53 1.19
C TYR A 21 -14.02 19.22 -0.18
N GLU A 22 -15.20 19.67 -0.60
CA GLU A 22 -15.31 20.67 -1.67
C GLU A 22 -15.26 22.07 -1.05
N PRO A 23 -14.39 22.98 -1.52
CA PRO A 23 -14.30 24.34 -1.01
C PRO A 23 -15.41 25.17 -1.65
N HIS A 24 -16.65 24.95 -1.25
CA HIS A 24 -17.75 25.87 -1.53
C HIS A 24 -17.98 26.79 -0.32
N GLY A 25 -17.79 28.08 -0.61
CA GLY A 25 -18.08 29.29 0.15
C GLY A 25 -18.79 29.20 1.51
N SER A 26 -18.20 29.91 2.47
CA SER A 26 -18.87 30.64 3.55
C SER A 26 -19.81 29.83 4.45
N ASP A 27 -19.24 29.23 5.50
CA ASP A 27 -19.54 29.60 6.89
C ASP A 27 -18.56 28.89 7.83
N GLY A 28 -17.56 29.64 8.29
CA GLY A 28 -16.39 29.14 9.01
C GLY A 28 -16.72 28.62 10.39
N ILE A 29 -17.02 27.32 10.51
CA ILE A 29 -16.72 26.59 11.74
C ILE A 29 -15.20 26.47 11.79
N GLY A 30 -14.55 27.51 12.32
CA GLY A 30 -13.11 27.53 12.52
C GLY A 30 -12.74 26.36 13.43
N VAL A 31 -12.16 25.31 12.85
CA VAL A 31 -11.55 24.24 13.65
C VAL A 31 -10.40 24.89 14.42
N SER A 32 -10.61 25.10 15.72
CA SER A 32 -9.61 25.69 16.61
C SER A 32 -8.31 24.91 16.49
N ILE A 33 -7.24 25.60 16.06
CA ILE A 33 -5.88 25.08 16.04
C ILE A 33 -5.50 24.79 17.49
N GLN A 34 -5.05 23.57 17.77
CA GLN A 34 -4.65 23.15 19.10
C GLN A 34 -3.17 23.43 19.32
N GLU A 35 -2.80 23.86 20.54
CA GLU A 35 -1.41 23.98 20.93
C GLU A 35 -0.77 22.59 21.12
N CYS A 36 0.47 22.42 20.68
CA CYS A 36 1.22 21.19 20.89
C CYS A 36 2.70 21.50 21.16
N ASN A 37 3.31 20.86 22.15
CA ASN A 37 4.69 21.15 22.54
C ASN A 37 5.68 20.59 21.52
N LEU A 38 6.49 21.44 20.91
CA LEU A 38 7.65 21.06 20.13
C LEU A 38 8.88 21.09 21.02
N TYR A 39 9.32 19.92 21.47
CA TYR A 39 10.53 19.81 22.28
C TYR A 39 11.76 19.97 21.41
N ILE A 40 12.54 21.02 21.68
CA ILE A 40 13.81 21.33 21.03
C ILE A 40 14.95 21.09 22.01
N ASN A 41 15.98 20.39 21.59
CA ASN A 41 17.15 20.16 22.43
C ASN A 41 18.34 20.95 21.88
N SER A 42 18.82 21.93 22.64
CA SER A 42 20.03 22.68 22.30
C SER A 42 21.31 22.07 22.89
N SER A 43 21.19 21.02 23.71
CA SER A 43 22.30 20.42 24.46
C SER A 43 22.58 18.98 24.02
N GLU A 44 23.74 18.74 23.41
CA GLU A 44 24.19 17.39 23.03
C GLU A 44 24.21 16.42 24.23
N THR A 45 24.48 16.92 25.45
CA THR A 45 24.54 16.06 26.65
C THR A 45 23.16 15.57 27.12
N LEU A 46 22.09 16.29 26.78
CA LEU A 46 20.72 15.92 27.15
C LEU A 46 20.03 15.07 26.08
N GLU A 47 20.65 14.89 24.91
CA GLU A 47 20.04 14.23 23.77
C GLU A 47 19.67 12.77 24.06
N SER A 48 20.63 11.99 24.57
CA SER A 48 20.39 10.59 24.95
C SER A 48 19.44 10.44 26.14
N PRO A 49 19.59 11.19 27.26
CA PRO A 49 18.61 11.20 28.35
C PRO A 49 17.19 11.53 27.88
N PHE A 50 17.03 12.57 27.06
CA PHE A 50 15.74 13.01 26.56
C PHE A 50 15.08 11.93 25.70
N PHE A 51 15.80 11.39 24.73
CA PHE A 51 15.31 10.31 23.89
C PHE A 51 14.87 9.08 24.70
N LYS A 52 15.68 8.67 25.69
CA LYS A 52 15.33 7.58 26.61
C LYS A 52 14.05 7.87 27.39
N ALA A 53 13.88 9.10 27.86
CA ALA A 53 12.68 9.51 28.59
C ALA A 53 11.43 9.48 27.70
N LEU A 54 11.49 10.02 26.47
CA LEU A 54 10.38 9.95 25.52
C LEU A 54 9.92 8.51 25.27
N LEU A 55 10.87 7.59 25.09
CA LEU A 55 10.58 6.16 24.92
C LEU A 55 9.98 5.51 26.16
N GLN A 56 10.27 6.01 27.36
CA GLN A 56 9.66 5.54 28.60
C GLN A 56 8.25 6.13 28.78
N CYS A 57 8.01 7.35 28.31
CA CYS A 57 6.70 7.99 28.33
C CYS A 57 5.66 7.26 27.46
N ILE A 58 6.03 6.76 26.28
CA ILE A 58 5.10 6.06 25.36
C ILE A 58 4.53 4.73 25.87
N LYS A 59 5.01 4.22 27.01
CA LYS A 59 4.37 3.10 27.74
C LYS A 59 3.61 3.55 28.99
N GLY A 60 3.73 4.81 29.36
CA GLY A 60 3.08 5.42 30.51
C GLY A 60 1.64 5.84 30.23
N VAL A 61 1.11 6.68 31.11
CA VAL A 61 -0.25 7.21 31.04
C VAL A 61 -0.30 8.38 30.06
N TRP A 62 -1.18 8.30 29.07
CA TRP A 62 -1.52 9.42 28.19
C TRP A 62 -2.06 10.59 29.02
N GLN A 63 -1.49 11.79 28.85
CA GLN A 63 -1.89 12.96 29.63
C GLN A 63 -2.91 13.80 28.87
N ASP A 64 -2.43 14.50 27.84
CA ASP A 64 -3.20 15.46 27.08
C ASP A 64 -2.60 15.59 25.68
N VAL A 65 -3.37 16.15 24.74
CA VAL A 65 -2.92 16.31 23.35
C VAL A 65 -1.65 17.16 23.27
N LYS A 66 -1.60 18.29 23.99
CA LYS A 66 -0.49 19.25 23.90
C LYS A 66 0.85 18.62 24.29
N THR A 67 0.85 17.84 25.37
CA THR A 67 2.06 17.21 25.91
C THR A 67 2.35 15.88 25.21
N SER A 68 1.38 14.96 25.14
CA SER A 68 1.61 13.59 24.67
C SER A 68 1.77 13.50 23.15
N ASN A 69 1.04 14.29 22.34
CA ASN A 69 1.37 14.37 20.90
C ASN A 69 2.70 15.09 20.69
N GLY A 70 3.04 16.08 21.51
CA GLY A 70 4.34 16.74 21.46
C GLY A 70 5.49 15.74 21.59
N ILE A 71 5.37 14.81 22.55
CA ILE A 71 6.29 13.68 22.73
C ILE A 71 6.38 12.84 21.46
N LEU A 72 5.25 12.41 20.89
CA LEU A 72 5.26 11.54 19.69
C LEU A 72 5.88 12.24 18.47
N LEU A 73 5.52 13.49 18.22
CA LEU A 73 6.01 14.24 17.06
C LEU A 73 7.50 14.55 17.19
N SER A 74 7.96 14.98 18.37
CA SER A 74 9.38 15.16 18.64
C SER A 74 10.14 13.83 18.56
N LEU A 75 9.57 12.73 19.08
CA LEU A 75 10.19 11.41 19.00
C LEU A 75 10.34 10.92 17.54
N ILE A 76 9.31 11.12 16.71
CA ILE A 76 9.36 10.77 15.28
C ILE A 76 10.43 11.60 14.55
N GLY A 77 10.43 12.93 14.76
CA GLY A 77 11.42 13.83 14.17
C GLY A 77 12.86 13.46 14.58
N TYR A 78 13.05 13.19 15.87
CA TYR A 78 14.34 12.77 16.43
C TYR A 78 14.81 11.43 15.84
N LEU A 79 13.96 10.39 15.88
CA LEU A 79 14.29 9.06 15.35
C LEU A 79 14.65 9.08 13.87
N CYS A 80 13.90 9.83 13.08
CA CYS A 80 14.06 9.83 11.63
C CYS A 80 15.01 10.93 11.13
N GLY A 81 15.54 11.76 12.03
CA GLY A 81 16.52 12.80 11.71
C GLY A 81 15.99 13.92 10.82
N PHE A 82 14.77 14.41 11.08
CA PHE A 82 14.18 15.54 10.33
C PHE A 82 13.51 16.56 11.25
N ASP A 83 13.35 17.80 10.75
CA ASP A 83 12.60 18.85 11.45
C ASP A 83 11.10 18.47 11.52
N PRO A 84 10.52 18.27 12.71
CA PRO A 84 9.13 17.88 12.83
C PRO A 84 8.14 19.02 12.57
N LYS A 85 8.57 20.29 12.42
CA LYS A 85 7.66 21.44 12.20
C LYS A 85 6.62 21.23 11.07
N PRO A 86 6.95 20.67 9.90
CA PRO A 86 5.96 20.36 8.87
C PRO A 86 4.87 19.39 9.33
N LEU A 87 5.16 18.46 10.25
CA LEU A 87 4.17 17.56 10.83
C LEU A 87 3.11 18.33 11.64
N TYR A 88 3.54 19.32 12.41
CA TYR A 88 2.62 20.14 13.20
C TYR A 88 1.65 20.89 12.29
N ALA A 89 2.15 21.43 11.18
CA ALA A 89 1.31 22.12 10.19
C ALA A 89 0.29 21.16 9.53
N GLU A 90 0.72 19.98 9.07
CA GLU A 90 -0.18 18.97 8.48
C GLU A 90 -1.28 18.52 9.47
N LEU A 91 -0.91 18.37 10.74
CA LEU A 91 -1.81 17.94 11.81
C LEU A 91 -2.61 19.10 12.44
N ARG A 92 -2.47 20.32 11.92
CA ARG A 92 -3.15 21.54 12.40
C ARG A 92 -2.86 21.84 13.88
N TYR A 93 -1.62 21.66 14.29
CA TYR A 93 -1.11 22.07 15.59
C TYR A 93 -0.32 23.38 15.47
N ASN A 94 -0.46 24.24 16.49
CA ASN A 94 0.45 25.35 16.72
C ASN A 94 1.61 24.88 17.60
N PRO A 95 2.85 24.74 17.08
CA PRO A 95 3.99 24.27 17.86
C PRO A 95 4.39 25.32 18.91
N ILE A 96 4.50 24.90 20.17
CA ILE A 96 5.10 25.68 21.25
C ILE A 96 6.48 25.13 21.50
N GLU A 97 7.50 25.91 21.17
CA GLU A 97 8.88 25.50 21.38
C GLU A 97 9.18 25.39 22.88
N VAL A 98 9.58 24.20 23.31
CA VAL A 98 9.98 23.90 24.69
C VAL A 98 11.45 23.49 24.65
N ASN A 99 12.32 24.33 25.22
CA ASN A 99 13.73 23.98 25.35
C ASN A 99 13.89 22.87 26.40
N VAL A 100 14.51 21.76 25.99
CA VAL A 100 14.65 20.57 26.83
C VAL A 100 15.75 20.82 27.87
N GLU A 101 15.32 20.84 29.13
CA GLU A 101 16.19 20.82 30.31
C GLU A 101 15.95 19.53 31.11
N GLN A 102 16.85 19.19 32.03
CA GLN A 102 16.67 18.03 32.90
C GLN A 102 15.37 18.10 33.72
N SER A 103 14.98 19.30 34.17
CA SER A 103 13.71 19.55 34.87
C SER A 103 12.48 19.17 34.03
N ILE A 104 12.53 19.43 32.71
CA ILE A 104 11.48 19.06 31.76
C ILE A 104 11.46 17.54 31.56
N ILE A 105 12.63 16.91 31.44
CA ILE A 105 12.73 15.44 31.36
C ILE A 105 12.06 14.81 32.58
N ASP A 106 12.40 15.27 33.77
CA ASP A 106 11.87 14.76 35.03
C ASP A 106 10.35 15.00 35.15
N ASP A 107 9.86 16.17 34.75
CA ASP A 107 8.43 16.51 34.71
C ASP A 107 7.64 15.62 33.73
N LEU A 108 8.17 15.40 32.53
CA LEU A 108 7.53 14.50 31.54
C LEU A 108 7.44 13.08 32.06
N MET A 109 8.53 12.59 32.66
CA MET A 109 8.60 11.27 33.27
C MET A 109 7.58 11.11 34.40
N GLN A 110 7.50 12.09 35.29
CA GLN A 110 6.55 12.10 36.40
C GLN A 110 5.10 12.14 35.90
N LYS A 111 4.76 13.08 35.02
CA LYS A 111 3.40 13.25 34.49
C LYS A 111 2.90 12.00 33.80
N HIS A 112 3.71 11.40 32.93
CA HIS A 112 3.32 10.18 32.22
C HIS A 112 3.47 8.91 33.06
N GLN A 113 3.87 9.01 34.34
CA GLN A 113 4.13 7.85 35.21
C GLN A 113 5.10 6.86 34.53
N ALA A 114 6.08 7.40 33.83
CA ALA A 114 7.03 6.65 33.05
C ALA A 114 8.01 5.93 33.99
N GLN A 115 7.94 4.60 34.03
CA GLN A 115 8.94 3.81 34.74
C GLN A 115 10.18 3.60 33.84
N PRO A 116 11.40 3.57 34.39
CA PRO A 116 12.58 3.19 33.63
C PRO A 116 12.41 1.78 33.07
N TYR A 117 12.96 1.54 31.90
CA TYR A 117 13.21 0.17 31.48
C TYR A 117 14.36 -0.35 32.36
N GLU A 118 14.13 -1.43 33.12
CA GLU A 118 15.24 -2.32 33.52
C GLU A 118 16.01 -2.72 32.26
N GLU A 119 17.30 -3.11 32.33
CA GLU A 119 18.22 -3.40 31.18
C GLU A 119 17.66 -4.39 30.12
N CYS A 120 16.59 -4.00 29.45
CA CYS A 120 15.63 -4.86 28.79
C CYS A 120 15.48 -4.37 27.35
N PRO A 121 15.60 -5.26 26.34
CA PRO A 121 15.44 -4.92 24.92
C PRO A 121 14.07 -4.36 24.53
N ILE A 122 13.14 -4.26 25.46
CA ILE A 122 11.76 -3.82 25.24
C ILE A 122 11.68 -2.37 24.74
N ASN A 123 12.64 -1.52 25.10
CA ASN A 123 12.74 -0.15 24.58
C ASN A 123 12.82 -0.12 23.05
N TYR A 124 13.62 -1.02 22.47
CA TYR A 124 13.78 -1.16 21.03
C TYR A 124 12.58 -1.84 20.38
N CYS A 125 11.93 -2.74 21.10
CA CYS A 125 10.68 -3.33 20.64
C CYS A 125 9.55 -2.29 20.55
N ASN A 126 9.46 -1.36 21.50
CA ASN A 126 8.49 -0.26 21.44
C ASN A 126 8.80 0.74 20.31
N GLN A 127 10.08 1.01 20.05
CA GLN A 127 10.48 1.75 18.84
C GLN A 127 10.02 1.02 17.57
N ALA A 128 10.33 -0.27 17.43
CA ALA A 128 9.92 -1.07 16.29
C ALA A 128 8.38 -1.13 16.14
N LEU A 129 7.64 -1.23 17.25
CA LEU A 129 6.18 -1.13 17.25
C LEU A 129 5.70 0.23 16.75
N MET A 130 6.32 1.33 17.21
CA MET A 130 5.97 2.66 16.72
C MET A 130 6.13 2.75 15.20
N LEU A 131 7.25 2.25 14.67
CA LEU A 131 7.55 2.27 13.24
C LEU A 131 6.61 1.37 12.42
N ILE A 132 6.31 0.15 12.90
CA ILE A 132 5.47 -0.80 12.18
C ILE A 132 3.99 -0.39 12.11
N LEU A 133 3.55 0.48 13.03
CA LEU A 133 2.20 1.07 13.01
C LEU A 133 1.93 1.92 11.76
N LEU A 134 2.98 2.28 11.01
CA LEU A 134 2.88 2.87 9.67
C LEU A 134 1.95 2.06 8.74
N GLY A 135 2.02 0.73 8.81
CA GLY A 135 1.24 -0.19 7.97
C GLY A 135 0.09 -0.90 8.69
N LYS A 136 -0.08 -0.72 9.99
CA LYS A 136 -1.10 -1.42 10.80
C LYS A 136 -2.15 -0.43 11.32
N ARG A 137 -3.40 -0.64 10.93
CA ARG A 137 -4.55 -0.01 11.60
C ARG A 137 -4.66 -0.51 13.03
N VAL A 138 -4.74 0.40 14.00
CA VAL A 138 -4.93 0.04 15.41
C VAL A 138 -6.41 -0.19 15.67
N ASP A 139 -6.70 -1.30 16.32
CA ASP A 139 -8.03 -1.65 16.78
C ASP A 139 -7.92 -2.09 18.25
N GLN A 140 -8.87 -1.66 19.08
CA GLN A 140 -8.75 -1.85 20.52
C GLN A 140 -8.87 -3.32 20.94
N ALA A 141 -9.63 -4.12 20.17
CA ALA A 141 -9.90 -5.51 20.48
C ALA A 141 -8.69 -6.44 20.26
N SER A 142 -7.90 -6.21 19.22
CA SER A 142 -6.79 -7.12 18.82
C SER A 142 -5.41 -6.52 19.01
N TYR A 143 -5.28 -5.20 19.25
CA TYR A 143 -3.98 -4.54 19.36
C TYR A 143 -3.06 -5.21 20.39
N THR A 144 -3.55 -5.49 21.60
CA THR A 144 -2.74 -6.06 22.67
C THR A 144 -2.13 -7.41 22.26
N ALA A 145 -2.95 -8.32 21.74
CA ALA A 145 -2.48 -9.63 21.28
C ALA A 145 -1.51 -9.50 20.10
N TRP A 146 -1.80 -8.61 19.15
CA TRP A 146 -0.94 -8.34 18.01
C TRP A 146 0.42 -7.75 18.45
N ALA A 147 0.43 -6.76 19.33
CA ALA A 147 1.64 -6.10 19.81
C ALA A 147 2.53 -7.08 20.58
N GLN A 148 1.94 -7.89 21.46
CA GLN A 148 2.66 -8.98 22.15
C GLN A 148 3.28 -9.97 21.17
N ALA A 149 2.55 -10.39 20.12
CA ALA A 149 3.08 -11.30 19.12
C ALA A 149 4.26 -10.69 18.34
N ARG A 150 4.22 -9.39 18.01
CA ARG A 150 5.34 -8.70 17.35
C ARG A 150 6.54 -8.54 18.26
N VAL A 151 6.33 -8.15 19.51
CA VAL A 151 7.42 -8.05 20.51
C VAL A 151 8.09 -9.40 20.70
N LYS A 152 7.34 -10.49 20.88
CA LYS A 152 7.91 -11.85 20.93
C LYS A 152 8.74 -12.20 19.70
N CYS A 153 8.29 -11.77 18.51
CA CYS A 153 9.04 -11.94 17.27
C CYS A 153 10.37 -11.15 17.31
N PHE A 154 10.36 -9.89 17.78
CA PHE A 154 11.58 -9.08 17.90
C PHE A 154 12.59 -9.67 18.89
N PHE A 155 12.12 -10.20 20.01
CA PHE A 155 12.96 -10.95 20.95
C PHE A 155 13.56 -12.20 20.31
N SER A 156 12.75 -12.97 19.57
CA SER A 156 13.20 -14.18 18.87
C SER A 156 14.24 -13.89 17.78
N ILE A 157 14.08 -12.80 17.03
CA ILE A 157 15.05 -12.35 16.02
C ILE A 157 16.43 -12.11 16.65
N ASN A 158 16.46 -11.54 17.85
CA ASN A 158 17.69 -11.26 18.58
C ASN A 158 18.18 -12.44 19.44
N SER A 159 17.57 -13.62 19.31
CA SER A 159 17.86 -14.78 20.16
C SER A 159 17.78 -14.49 21.67
N VAL A 160 16.90 -13.57 22.07
CA VAL A 160 16.64 -13.23 23.47
C VAL A 160 15.33 -13.89 23.92
N GLU A 161 15.33 -14.49 25.10
CA GLU A 161 14.13 -15.06 25.68
C GLU A 161 13.12 -13.96 26.06
N PHE A 162 11.87 -14.12 25.61
CA PHE A 162 10.78 -13.24 26.01
C PHE A 162 10.22 -13.69 27.37
N LYS A 163 10.35 -12.83 28.39
CA LYS A 163 9.76 -13.05 29.70
C LYS A 163 8.35 -12.47 29.78
N GLY A 164 7.43 -13.17 30.44
CA GLY A 164 6.01 -12.79 30.50
C GLY A 164 5.75 -11.45 31.20
N ASP A 165 6.61 -11.06 32.13
CA ASP A 165 6.57 -9.78 32.83
C ASP A 165 6.87 -8.58 31.92
N TYR A 166 7.49 -8.79 30.75
CA TYR A 166 7.72 -7.72 29.77
C TYR A 166 6.44 -7.19 29.13
N VAL A 167 5.33 -7.94 29.20
CA VAL A 167 4.05 -7.53 28.61
C VAL A 167 3.59 -6.17 29.13
N LYS A 168 3.83 -5.87 30.42
CA LYS A 168 3.42 -4.61 31.06
C LYS A 168 4.19 -3.39 30.54
N TYR A 169 5.30 -3.59 29.83
CA TYR A 169 6.14 -2.54 29.28
C TYR A 169 5.88 -2.25 27.79
N ILE A 170 5.00 -3.03 27.15
CA ILE A 170 4.63 -2.82 25.75
C ILE A 170 3.78 -1.53 25.64
N MET A 171 4.04 -0.72 24.61
CA MET A 171 3.23 0.46 24.28
C MET A 171 1.74 0.11 24.34
N ASN A 172 0.96 0.90 25.09
CA ASN A 172 -0.46 0.62 25.24
C ASN A 172 -1.27 1.12 24.03
N VAL A 173 -2.53 0.67 23.97
CA VAL A 173 -3.42 0.96 22.83
C VAL A 173 -3.69 2.45 22.63
N THR A 174 -3.68 3.26 23.69
CA THR A 174 -3.92 4.71 23.60
C THR A 174 -2.80 5.39 22.83
N TRP A 175 -1.54 5.12 23.20
CA TRP A 175 -0.38 5.61 22.45
C TRP A 175 -0.36 5.11 21.02
N ALA A 176 -0.59 3.81 20.82
CA ALA A 176 -0.62 3.21 19.48
C ALA A 176 -1.69 3.83 18.58
N THR A 177 -2.87 4.12 19.12
CA THR A 177 -3.95 4.79 18.40
C THR A 177 -3.51 6.18 17.96
N ASN A 178 -2.88 6.96 18.84
CA ASN A 178 -2.40 8.30 18.49
C ASN A 178 -1.25 8.27 17.47
N VAL A 179 -0.31 7.32 17.57
CA VAL A 179 0.71 7.09 16.53
C VAL A 179 0.03 6.76 15.18
N ASN A 180 -0.99 5.90 15.20
CA ASN A 180 -1.72 5.55 13.98
C ASN A 180 -2.47 6.75 13.39
N LEU A 181 -3.03 7.64 14.21
CA LEU A 181 -3.66 8.89 13.75
C LEU A 181 -2.64 9.84 13.14
N ILE A 182 -1.47 10.03 13.75
CA ILE A 182 -0.37 10.82 13.19
C ILE A 182 -0.03 10.31 11.79
N TYR A 183 0.21 9.01 11.63
CA TYR A 183 0.51 8.45 10.31
C TYR A 183 -0.67 8.58 9.35
N ARG A 184 -1.91 8.38 9.80
CA ARG A 184 -3.07 8.54 8.94
C ARG A 184 -3.15 9.93 8.33
N TYR A 185 -2.89 10.98 9.11
CA TYR A 185 -3.10 12.36 8.70
C TYR A 185 -1.85 13.09 8.21
N SER A 186 -0.65 12.52 8.39
CA SER A 186 0.59 13.11 7.91
C SER A 186 1.27 12.25 6.87
N VAL A 187 1.29 12.70 5.61
CA VAL A 187 2.09 12.07 4.55
C VAL A 187 3.58 12.26 4.86
N THR A 188 3.96 13.43 5.40
CA THR A 188 5.36 13.74 5.75
C THR A 188 5.90 12.75 6.79
N ALA A 189 5.13 12.43 7.84
CA ALA A 189 5.54 11.42 8.82
C ALA A 189 5.76 10.06 8.16
N ARG A 190 4.84 9.63 7.28
CA ARG A 190 4.90 8.34 6.61
C ARG A 190 6.12 8.20 5.71
N ILE A 191 6.44 9.24 4.94
CA ILE A 191 7.61 9.28 4.05
C ILE A 191 8.90 9.21 4.86
N ASN A 192 9.06 10.07 5.88
CA ASN A 192 10.31 10.12 6.65
C ASN A 192 10.54 8.85 7.46
N VAL A 193 9.48 8.27 8.04
CA VAL A 193 9.58 6.99 8.77
C VAL A 193 9.93 5.86 7.81
N LEU A 194 9.33 5.79 6.62
CA LEU A 194 9.69 4.79 5.62
C LEU A 194 11.16 4.93 5.20
N ASP A 195 11.61 6.15 4.89
CA ASP A 195 12.98 6.42 4.47
C ASP A 195 13.99 6.06 5.57
N PHE A 196 13.65 6.34 6.83
CA PHE A 196 14.45 5.91 7.98
C PHE A 196 14.55 4.38 8.04
N ILE A 197 13.44 3.66 7.91
CA ILE A 197 13.42 2.18 7.95
C ILE A 197 14.29 1.60 6.83
N LEU A 198 14.14 2.10 5.59
CA LEU A 198 14.89 1.63 4.42
C LEU A 198 16.39 1.88 4.56
N LYS A 199 16.79 3.09 4.97
CA LYS A 199 18.21 3.41 5.22
C LYS A 199 18.79 2.56 6.35
N SER A 200 18.00 2.31 7.40
CA SER A 200 18.44 1.56 8.56
C SER A 200 18.53 0.05 8.33
N SER A 201 17.76 -0.50 7.37
CA SER A 201 17.88 -1.91 6.98
C SER A 201 19.20 -2.23 6.27
N ASP A 202 19.84 -1.23 5.68
CA ASP A 202 21.16 -1.37 5.04
C ASP A 202 22.32 -1.14 6.01
N SER A 203 22.04 -0.64 7.22
CA SER A 203 23.07 -0.36 8.24
C SER A 203 23.66 -1.65 8.85
N MET A 204 24.93 -1.61 9.28
CA MET A 204 25.59 -2.71 10.01
C MET A 204 25.28 -2.73 11.51
N THR A 205 24.18 -2.09 11.94
CA THR A 205 23.82 -2.01 13.37
C THR A 205 23.14 -3.28 13.85
N TRP A 206 23.14 -3.53 15.17
CA TRP A 206 22.47 -4.69 15.77
C TRP A 206 20.94 -4.68 15.55
N CYS A 207 20.35 -3.54 15.18
CA CYS A 207 18.94 -3.43 14.78
C CYS A 207 18.67 -3.88 13.34
N LYS A 208 19.69 -4.26 12.55
CA LYS A 208 19.55 -4.58 11.12
C LYS A 208 18.45 -5.61 10.88
N ASP A 209 18.42 -6.69 11.67
CA ASP A 209 17.46 -7.77 11.48
C ASP A 209 16.02 -7.34 11.83
N ILE A 210 15.87 -6.47 12.84
CA ILE A 210 14.57 -5.85 13.15
C ILE A 210 14.13 -4.99 11.98
N HIS A 211 15.00 -4.10 11.46
CA HIS A 211 14.66 -3.23 10.34
C HIS A 211 14.37 -4.03 9.06
N GLY A 212 15.11 -5.11 8.78
CA GLY A 212 14.83 -6.03 7.68
C GLY A 212 13.43 -6.65 7.82
N TYR A 213 13.09 -7.13 9.01
CA TYR A 213 11.74 -7.63 9.31
C TYR A 213 10.67 -6.53 9.13
N LEU A 214 10.94 -5.28 9.55
CA LEU A 214 10.02 -4.17 9.34
C LEU A 214 9.81 -3.89 7.84
N CYS A 215 10.89 -3.85 7.05
CA CYS A 215 10.82 -3.70 5.60
C CYS A 215 9.94 -4.78 4.99
N GLU A 216 10.19 -6.06 5.29
CA GLU A 216 9.38 -7.18 4.78
C GLU A 216 7.91 -7.08 5.18
N PHE A 217 7.63 -6.74 6.45
CA PHE A 217 6.26 -6.61 6.95
C PHE A 217 5.49 -5.47 6.25
N LEU A 218 6.18 -4.39 5.93
CA LEU A 218 5.62 -3.19 5.35
C LEU A 218 5.44 -3.26 3.82
N GLN A 219 6.03 -4.26 3.15
CA GLN A 219 5.80 -4.46 1.71
C GLN A 219 4.33 -4.72 1.42
N TYR A 220 3.80 -3.98 0.45
CA TYR A 220 2.40 -3.98 0.04
C TYR A 220 1.41 -3.75 1.19
N ALA A 221 1.87 -3.22 2.32
CA ALA A 221 1.00 -2.86 3.42
C ALA A 221 -0.06 -1.88 2.91
N ARG A 222 -1.32 -2.15 3.27
CA ARG A 222 -2.52 -1.42 2.81
C ARG A 222 -2.87 -1.54 1.32
N ILE A 223 -2.03 -2.13 0.48
CA ILE A 223 -2.26 -2.35 -0.97
C ILE A 223 -2.01 -3.81 -1.38
N LYS A 224 -2.33 -4.76 -0.50
CA LYS A 224 -2.11 -6.20 -0.73
C LYS A 224 -2.87 -6.71 -1.96
N SER A 225 -3.97 -6.06 -2.34
CA SER A 225 -4.70 -6.30 -3.60
C SER A 225 -3.78 -6.29 -4.82
N ILE A 226 -2.94 -5.25 -4.95
CA ILE A 226 -1.98 -5.11 -6.07
C ILE A 226 -1.02 -6.30 -6.11
N TYR A 227 -0.48 -6.70 -4.95
CA TYR A 227 0.39 -7.87 -4.86
C TYR A 227 -0.31 -9.16 -5.29
N LEU A 228 -1.52 -9.41 -4.77
CA LEU A 228 -2.28 -10.63 -5.03
C LEU A 228 -2.67 -10.72 -6.51
N ILE A 229 -3.20 -9.65 -7.10
CA ILE A 229 -3.57 -9.59 -8.53
C ILE A 229 -2.33 -9.85 -9.39
N ARG A 230 -1.20 -9.19 -9.10
CA ARG A 230 0.05 -9.44 -9.82
C ARG A 230 0.47 -10.89 -9.67
N LYS A 231 0.51 -11.42 -8.46
CA LYS A 231 1.02 -12.76 -8.17
C LYS A 231 0.17 -13.88 -8.76
N TYR A 232 -1.15 -13.79 -8.67
CA TYR A 232 -2.04 -14.92 -8.99
C TYR A 232 -2.86 -14.75 -10.26
N LEU A 233 -2.97 -13.55 -10.83
CA LEU A 233 -3.69 -13.34 -12.08
C LEU A 233 -2.78 -12.97 -13.24
N ILE A 234 -1.78 -12.12 -13.00
CA ILE A 234 -0.85 -11.70 -14.07
C ILE A 234 0.21 -12.77 -14.35
N HIS A 235 0.72 -13.49 -13.34
CA HIS A 235 1.69 -14.57 -13.57
C HIS A 235 1.04 -15.82 -14.16
N GLU A 236 -0.27 -16.01 -14.00
CA GLU A 236 -1.04 -17.13 -14.56
C GLU A 236 -1.48 -16.83 -16.01
N TRP A 237 -0.54 -16.33 -16.83
CA TRP A 237 -0.82 -15.82 -18.18
C TRP A 237 -1.39 -16.85 -19.16
N GLU A 238 -1.13 -18.14 -18.91
CA GLU A 238 -1.67 -19.26 -19.67
C GLU A 238 -3.20 -19.37 -19.51
N ARG A 239 -3.74 -18.81 -18.41
CA ARG A 239 -5.16 -18.79 -18.05
C ARG A 239 -5.65 -17.33 -18.07
N PRO A 240 -6.00 -16.77 -19.24
CA PRO A 240 -6.19 -15.33 -19.42
C PRO A 240 -7.53 -14.82 -18.88
N ILE A 241 -7.82 -15.06 -17.60
CA ILE A 241 -9.03 -14.62 -16.91
C ILE A 241 -9.20 -13.10 -17.00
N LEU A 242 -8.09 -12.34 -16.95
CA LEU A 242 -8.09 -10.87 -17.06
C LEU A 242 -8.58 -10.37 -18.41
N ALA A 243 -8.63 -11.23 -19.44
CA ALA A 243 -9.17 -10.90 -20.75
C ALA A 243 -10.65 -11.29 -20.90
N ASP A 244 -11.30 -11.80 -19.85
CA ASP A 244 -12.73 -12.07 -19.88
C ASP A 244 -13.52 -10.74 -19.97
N PRO A 245 -14.47 -10.59 -20.92
CA PRO A 245 -15.23 -9.35 -21.09
C PRO A 245 -15.94 -8.88 -19.82
N TYR A 246 -16.28 -9.82 -18.92
CA TYR A 246 -16.88 -9.51 -17.63
C TYR A 246 -16.02 -8.61 -16.75
N LEU A 247 -14.70 -8.70 -16.89
CA LEU A 247 -13.72 -7.96 -16.10
C LEU A 247 -13.23 -6.69 -16.79
N SER A 248 -13.81 -6.30 -17.93
CA SER A 248 -13.37 -5.12 -18.72
C SER A 248 -13.27 -3.84 -17.87
N THR A 249 -14.30 -3.52 -17.08
CA THR A 249 -14.28 -2.37 -16.17
C THR A 249 -13.24 -2.52 -15.06
N ASP A 250 -13.05 -3.72 -14.50
CA ASP A 250 -11.99 -3.94 -13.50
C ASP A 250 -10.60 -3.76 -14.10
N MET A 251 -10.42 -4.06 -15.39
CA MET A 251 -9.16 -3.86 -16.09
C MET A 251 -8.85 -2.38 -16.33
N GLU A 252 -9.86 -1.53 -16.54
CA GLU A 252 -9.69 -0.07 -16.57
C GLU A 252 -9.26 0.46 -15.20
N HIS A 253 -9.90 0.01 -14.12
CA HIS A 253 -9.52 0.35 -12.76
C HIS A 253 -8.11 -0.15 -12.42
N TRP A 254 -7.77 -1.38 -12.83
CA TRP A 254 -6.42 -1.92 -12.70
C TRP A 254 -5.39 -1.05 -13.43
N ALA A 255 -5.66 -0.64 -14.67
CA ALA A 255 -4.77 0.22 -15.43
C ALA A 255 -4.60 1.60 -14.78
N ALA A 256 -5.66 2.17 -14.21
CA ALA A 256 -5.57 3.42 -13.44
C ALA A 256 -4.72 3.26 -12.17
N ALA A 257 -4.96 2.18 -11.41
CA ALA A 257 -4.17 1.86 -10.21
C ALA A 257 -2.69 1.65 -10.54
N MET A 258 -2.38 0.95 -11.63
CA MET A 258 -1.00 0.70 -12.07
C MET A 258 -0.30 1.99 -12.51
N ARG A 259 -0.99 2.88 -13.24
CA ARG A 259 -0.44 4.20 -13.57
C ARG A 259 -0.11 5.00 -12.31
N ALA A 260 -1.05 5.08 -11.37
CA ALA A 260 -0.82 5.77 -10.10
C ALA A 260 0.33 5.12 -9.29
N TRP A 261 0.46 3.79 -9.33
CA TRP A 261 1.54 3.07 -8.68
C TRP A 261 2.91 3.32 -9.34
N GLU A 262 2.94 3.51 -10.66
CA GLU A 262 4.14 3.77 -11.44
C GLU A 262 4.77 5.15 -11.17
N GLU A 263 3.97 6.12 -10.72
CA GLU A 263 4.42 7.46 -10.30
C GLU A 263 5.34 7.44 -9.08
N PHE A 264 5.30 6.36 -8.27
CA PHE A 264 6.21 6.20 -7.15
C PHE A 264 7.62 5.79 -7.63
N PRO A 265 8.69 6.25 -6.95
CA PRO A 265 10.06 5.80 -7.21
C PRO A 265 10.18 4.28 -7.17
N PRO A 266 10.91 3.62 -8.09
CA PRO A 266 10.95 2.16 -8.20
C PRO A 266 11.24 1.40 -6.91
N ASP A 267 12.17 1.91 -6.09
CA ASP A 267 12.57 1.39 -4.78
C ASP A 267 11.49 1.58 -3.69
N LYS A 268 10.57 2.52 -3.86
CA LYS A 268 9.47 2.81 -2.93
C LYS A 268 8.11 2.28 -3.38
N ARG A 269 7.98 1.80 -4.62
CA ARG A 269 6.71 1.31 -5.19
C ARG A 269 6.03 0.27 -4.32
N ILE A 270 6.76 -0.72 -3.83
CA ILE A 270 6.18 -1.77 -2.97
C ILE A 270 5.63 -1.22 -1.64
N PHE A 271 6.00 0.00 -1.27
CA PHE A 271 5.51 0.72 -0.09
C PHE A 271 4.50 1.83 -0.43
N ALA A 272 4.04 1.92 -1.68
CA ALA A 272 3.14 2.99 -2.12
C ALA A 272 1.87 3.11 -1.26
N GLY A 273 1.33 2.00 -0.76
CA GLY A 273 0.18 2.00 0.16
C GLY A 273 0.43 2.71 1.49
N LEU A 274 1.69 2.91 1.87
CA LEU A 274 2.10 3.65 3.05
C LEU A 274 2.25 5.14 2.76
N ILE A 275 2.79 5.54 1.61
CA ILE A 275 3.16 6.94 1.34
C ILE A 275 2.21 7.67 0.39
N ALA A 276 1.22 6.99 -0.19
CA ALA A 276 0.20 7.61 -1.01
C ALA A 276 -0.63 8.64 -0.22
N SER A 277 -0.98 9.75 -0.89
CA SER A 277 -2.07 10.63 -0.49
C SER A 277 -3.39 9.86 -0.48
N ASP A 278 -4.43 10.39 0.17
CA ASP A 278 -5.72 9.70 0.23
C ASP A 278 -6.31 9.46 -1.17
N ASP A 279 -6.24 10.44 -2.07
CA ASP A 279 -6.73 10.32 -3.45
C ASP A 279 -6.04 9.19 -4.22
N VAL A 280 -4.70 9.14 -4.15
CA VAL A 280 -3.90 8.09 -4.80
C VAL A 280 -4.15 6.74 -4.11
N PHE A 281 -4.26 6.74 -2.78
CA PHE A 281 -4.52 5.53 -2.00
C PHE A 281 -5.86 4.90 -2.37
N HIS A 282 -6.89 5.70 -2.66
CA HIS A 282 -8.16 5.20 -3.18
C HIS A 282 -7.98 4.46 -4.49
N LEU A 283 -7.18 4.95 -5.44
CA LEU A 283 -6.90 4.20 -6.68
C LEU A 283 -6.19 2.85 -6.40
N LEU A 284 -5.24 2.83 -5.47
CA LEU A 284 -4.44 1.64 -5.18
C LEU A 284 -5.13 0.58 -4.31
N SER A 285 -6.09 0.98 -3.47
CA SER A 285 -6.73 0.12 -2.46
C SER A 285 -8.26 0.05 -2.55
N SER A 286 -8.88 0.72 -3.52
CA SER A 286 -10.34 0.86 -3.61
C SER A 286 -11.08 -0.48 -3.74
N ASN A 287 -12.36 -0.41 -3.38
CA ASN A 287 -13.37 -1.40 -3.72
C ASN A 287 -13.43 -1.69 -5.23
N GLN A 288 -12.94 -0.79 -6.09
CA GLN A 288 -12.89 -1.03 -7.54
C GLN A 288 -11.98 -2.22 -7.91
N LEU A 289 -10.99 -2.54 -7.08
CA LEU A 289 -10.14 -3.71 -7.24
C LEU A 289 -10.65 -4.95 -6.49
N GLN A 290 -11.83 -4.87 -5.85
CA GLN A 290 -12.32 -5.92 -4.96
C GLN A 290 -12.53 -7.24 -5.71
N ARG A 291 -13.17 -7.23 -6.90
CA ARG A 291 -13.43 -8.46 -7.66
C ARG A 291 -12.14 -9.14 -8.10
N LEU A 292 -11.21 -8.39 -8.68
CA LEU A 292 -9.89 -8.92 -9.05
C LEU A 292 -9.13 -9.45 -7.83
N THR A 293 -9.21 -8.74 -6.70
CA THR A 293 -8.57 -9.20 -5.45
C THR A 293 -9.20 -10.50 -4.97
N TYR A 294 -10.54 -10.59 -4.97
CA TYR A 294 -11.26 -11.80 -4.58
C TYR A 294 -10.89 -12.99 -5.48
N ILE A 295 -10.93 -12.81 -6.80
CA ILE A 295 -10.51 -13.83 -7.77
C ILE A 295 -9.06 -14.23 -7.52
N ALA A 296 -8.14 -13.29 -7.31
CA ALA A 296 -6.74 -13.56 -7.00
C ALA A 296 -6.56 -14.37 -5.71
N VAL A 297 -7.38 -14.13 -4.69
CA VAL A 297 -7.37 -14.91 -3.46
C VAL A 297 -7.88 -16.33 -3.70
N GLN A 298 -8.98 -16.51 -4.44
CA GLN A 298 -9.50 -17.84 -4.79
C GLN A 298 -8.48 -18.65 -5.58
N VAL A 299 -7.88 -18.05 -6.62
CA VAL A 299 -6.81 -18.67 -7.40
C VAL A 299 -5.62 -19.00 -6.51
N GLY A 300 -5.16 -18.04 -5.72
CA GLY A 300 -4.03 -18.21 -4.80
C GLY A 300 -4.26 -19.31 -3.76
N MET A 301 -5.50 -19.54 -3.31
CA MET A 301 -5.83 -20.60 -2.36
C MET A 301 -5.57 -22.01 -2.91
N HIS A 302 -5.61 -22.22 -4.23
CA HIS A 302 -5.22 -23.49 -4.85
C HIS A 302 -3.74 -23.80 -4.65
N HIS A 303 -2.88 -22.78 -4.62
CA HIS A 303 -1.45 -22.92 -4.44
C HIS A 303 -1.02 -22.80 -2.97
N TYR A 304 -1.70 -21.93 -2.21
CA TYR A 304 -1.39 -21.60 -0.83
C TYR A 304 -2.65 -21.64 0.04
N PRO A 305 -3.00 -22.80 0.63
CA PRO A 305 -4.21 -22.97 1.43
C PRO A 305 -4.30 -22.02 2.64
N SER A 306 -3.19 -21.44 3.09
CA SER A 306 -3.15 -20.44 4.17
C SER A 306 -3.84 -19.12 3.79
N LEU A 307 -4.04 -18.84 2.50
CA LEU A 307 -4.78 -17.67 2.02
C LEU A 307 -6.26 -17.72 2.41
N LYS A 308 -6.81 -18.87 2.83
CA LYS A 308 -8.15 -18.93 3.44
C LYS A 308 -8.32 -18.02 4.66
N ASN A 309 -7.21 -17.68 5.33
CA ASN A 309 -7.20 -16.77 6.47
C ASN A 309 -7.10 -15.30 6.06
N TYR A 310 -6.89 -15.00 4.77
CA TYR A 310 -6.89 -13.65 4.26
C TYR A 310 -8.32 -13.12 4.20
N LYS A 311 -8.59 -12.05 4.95
CA LYS A 311 -9.91 -11.43 5.01
C LYS A 311 -10.14 -10.59 3.75
N CYS A 312 -10.74 -11.22 2.74
CA CYS A 312 -11.23 -10.56 1.54
C CYS A 312 -12.77 -10.63 1.55
N PRO A 313 -13.47 -9.51 1.78
CA PRO A 313 -14.92 -9.48 1.68
C PRO A 313 -15.35 -9.92 0.27
N PRO A 314 -16.31 -10.87 0.15
CA PRO A 314 -16.81 -11.26 -1.16
C PRO A 314 -17.46 -10.07 -1.85
N PRO A 315 -17.32 -9.93 -3.18
CA PRO A 315 -18.03 -8.90 -3.92
C PRO A 315 -19.52 -9.26 -4.04
N THR A 316 -20.35 -8.29 -4.44
CA THR A 316 -21.81 -8.48 -4.57
C THR A 316 -22.18 -9.57 -5.58
N ASP A 317 -21.34 -9.78 -6.58
CA ASP A 317 -21.46 -10.73 -7.69
C ASP A 317 -20.54 -11.94 -7.53
N LYS A 318 -20.35 -12.40 -6.28
CA LYS A 318 -19.46 -13.49 -5.89
C LYS A 318 -19.63 -14.74 -6.76
N GLU A 319 -20.87 -15.15 -7.04
CA GLU A 319 -21.18 -16.35 -7.82
C GLU A 319 -20.60 -16.28 -9.24
N THR A 320 -20.63 -15.10 -9.86
CA THR A 320 -20.03 -14.88 -11.18
C THR A 320 -18.51 -14.94 -11.11
N CYS A 321 -17.90 -14.34 -10.08
CA CYS A 321 -16.46 -14.46 -9.86
C CYS A 321 -16.03 -15.92 -9.63
N ASP A 322 -16.77 -16.68 -8.83
CA ASP A 322 -16.50 -18.10 -8.59
C ASP A 322 -16.66 -18.93 -9.87
N ALA A 323 -17.66 -18.63 -10.70
CA ALA A 323 -17.85 -19.25 -12.00
C ALA A 323 -16.70 -18.94 -12.97
N LEU A 324 -16.16 -17.72 -12.96
CA LEU A 324 -14.96 -17.35 -13.74
C LEU A 324 -13.73 -18.13 -13.26
N VAL A 325 -13.49 -18.18 -11.95
CA VAL A 325 -12.39 -18.97 -11.38
C VAL A 325 -12.52 -20.42 -11.82
N LYS A 326 -13.72 -21.01 -11.71
CA LYS A 326 -13.99 -22.37 -12.19
C LYS A 326 -13.72 -22.51 -13.70
N LYS A 327 -14.21 -21.57 -14.52
CA LYS A 327 -14.05 -21.60 -15.98
C LYS A 327 -12.58 -21.58 -16.42
N TYR A 328 -11.72 -20.83 -15.73
CA TYR A 328 -10.33 -20.64 -16.14
C TYR A 328 -9.32 -21.51 -15.37
N PHE A 329 -9.64 -21.92 -14.14
CA PHE A 329 -8.72 -22.60 -13.21
C PHE A 329 -9.22 -23.97 -12.73
N SER A 330 -10.32 -24.52 -13.29
CA SER A 330 -10.68 -25.91 -12.97
C SER A 330 -9.61 -26.89 -13.44
N PRO A 331 -9.42 -28.02 -12.72
CA PRO A 331 -8.50 -29.09 -13.14
C PRO A 331 -8.79 -29.62 -14.55
N ASP A 332 -10.05 -29.60 -14.97
CA ASP A 332 -10.51 -30.10 -16.27
C ASP A 332 -10.21 -29.12 -17.44
N VAL A 333 -9.78 -27.89 -17.13
CA VAL A 333 -9.41 -26.91 -18.16
C VAL A 333 -8.03 -27.29 -18.68
N HIS A 334 -8.01 -28.05 -19.76
CA HIS A 334 -6.81 -28.28 -20.56
C HIS A 334 -6.32 -26.95 -21.10
N LEU A 335 -5.10 -26.59 -20.72
CA LEU A 335 -4.38 -25.50 -21.36
C LEU A 335 -4.18 -25.89 -22.84
N PRO A 336 -4.24 -24.93 -23.78
CA PRO A 336 -3.87 -25.21 -25.16
C PRO A 336 -2.51 -25.89 -25.15
N GLU A 337 -2.40 -27.08 -25.75
CA GLU A 337 -1.14 -27.83 -25.80
C GLU A 337 -0.03 -26.94 -26.40
N ASP A 338 0.79 -26.38 -25.51
CA ASP A 338 2.21 -26.06 -25.63
C ASP A 338 2.76 -25.73 -27.02
N THR A 339 2.28 -24.65 -27.63
CA THR A 339 3.12 -23.93 -28.60
C THR A 339 4.20 -23.09 -27.91
N THR A 340 4.07 -22.79 -26.61
CA THR A 340 4.93 -21.86 -25.87
C THR A 340 5.80 -22.49 -24.78
N THR A 341 5.43 -23.62 -24.18
CA THR A 341 6.20 -24.20 -23.06
C THR A 341 7.62 -24.66 -23.40
N PRO A 342 7.96 -25.13 -24.64
CA PRO A 342 9.35 -25.44 -24.94
C PRO A 342 10.24 -24.19 -24.80
N ARG A 343 9.71 -23.02 -25.17
CA ARG A 343 10.41 -21.73 -25.03
C ARG A 343 10.37 -21.20 -23.61
N PHE A 344 9.29 -21.39 -22.86
CA PHE A 344 9.24 -21.05 -21.42
C PHE A 344 10.28 -21.84 -20.63
N LEU A 345 10.35 -23.16 -20.84
CA LEU A 345 11.37 -24.00 -20.22
C LEU A 345 12.77 -23.61 -20.70
N MET A 346 12.96 -23.27 -21.97
CA MET A 346 14.23 -22.71 -22.43
C MET A 346 14.55 -21.35 -21.81
N ALA A 347 13.57 -20.50 -21.56
CA ALA A 347 13.74 -19.20 -20.92
C ALA A 347 14.06 -19.36 -19.43
N ILE A 348 13.40 -20.27 -18.71
CA ILE A 348 13.76 -20.65 -17.33
C ILE A 348 15.16 -21.23 -17.30
N ARG A 349 15.49 -22.13 -18.23
CA ARG A 349 16.82 -22.74 -18.32
C ARG A 349 17.86 -21.67 -18.63
N ALA A 350 17.60 -20.77 -19.57
CA ALA A 350 18.46 -19.62 -19.84
C ALA A 350 18.58 -18.69 -18.62
N PHE A 351 17.48 -18.46 -17.90
CA PHE A 351 17.46 -17.65 -16.68
C PHE A 351 18.35 -18.25 -15.58
N LEU A 352 18.29 -19.57 -15.39
CA LEU A 352 19.04 -20.30 -14.36
C LEU A 352 20.51 -20.55 -14.73
N PHE A 353 20.83 -20.74 -16.02
CA PHE A 353 22.15 -21.24 -16.44
C PHE A 353 22.98 -20.28 -17.30
N THR A 354 22.41 -19.17 -17.79
CA THR A 354 23.17 -18.23 -18.62
C THR A 354 23.81 -17.17 -17.71
N PRO A 355 25.08 -16.78 -17.92
CA PRO A 355 25.70 -15.68 -17.19
C PRO A 355 24.91 -14.37 -17.36
N PRO A 356 25.00 -13.41 -16.41
CA PRO A 356 24.39 -12.09 -16.55
C PRO A 356 25.16 -11.26 -17.60
N ALA A 357 24.98 -11.57 -18.88
CA ALA A 357 25.47 -10.77 -20.00
C ALA A 357 24.31 -10.06 -20.72
N LYS A 358 24.65 -8.93 -21.34
CA LYS A 358 23.81 -7.84 -21.87
C LYS A 358 22.45 -8.29 -22.44
N GLU A 359 21.40 -7.60 -21.96
CA GLU A 359 20.02 -7.59 -22.49
C GLU A 359 19.38 -8.97 -22.69
N ARG A 360 19.01 -9.62 -21.58
CA ARG A 360 18.11 -10.77 -21.65
C ARG A 360 16.75 -10.31 -22.21
N PRO A 361 16.21 -10.99 -23.25
CA PRO A 361 14.86 -10.70 -23.71
C PRO A 361 13.89 -10.97 -22.56
N SER A 362 12.98 -10.02 -22.35
CA SER A 362 11.97 -10.14 -21.31
C SER A 362 11.05 -11.32 -21.64
N PHE A 363 10.57 -12.05 -20.62
CA PHE A 363 9.72 -13.22 -20.86
C PHE A 363 8.45 -12.80 -21.60
N ALA A 364 7.88 -11.65 -21.23
CA ALA A 364 6.74 -11.10 -21.91
C ALA A 364 7.01 -10.75 -23.39
N LYS A 365 8.20 -10.22 -23.73
CA LYS A 365 8.59 -9.99 -25.13
C LYS A 365 8.68 -11.29 -25.92
N MET A 366 9.31 -12.32 -25.34
CA MET A 366 9.40 -13.63 -25.97
C MET A 366 8.00 -14.22 -26.21
N LEU A 367 7.12 -14.11 -25.22
CA LEU A 367 5.73 -14.57 -25.33
C LEU A 367 4.97 -13.80 -26.43
N LEU A 368 5.14 -12.49 -26.54
CA LEU A 368 4.54 -11.69 -27.61
C LEU A 368 5.05 -12.08 -29.00
N GLU A 369 6.34 -12.41 -29.13
CA GLU A 369 6.91 -12.92 -30.38
C GLU A 369 6.36 -14.31 -30.74
N ASP A 370 6.18 -15.19 -29.75
CA ASP A 370 5.62 -16.52 -29.95
C ASP A 370 4.15 -16.44 -30.37
N ILE A 371 3.37 -15.55 -29.74
CA ILE A 371 1.99 -15.27 -30.14
C ILE A 371 1.95 -14.74 -31.58
N ALA A 372 2.80 -13.78 -31.93
CA ALA A 372 2.87 -13.25 -33.29
C ALA A 372 3.26 -14.30 -34.34
N LYS A 373 4.05 -15.32 -33.97
CA LYS A 373 4.37 -16.46 -34.83
C LYS A 373 3.19 -17.43 -34.95
N ALA A 374 2.53 -17.75 -33.84
CA ALA A 374 1.35 -18.61 -33.84
C ALA A 374 0.22 -18.01 -34.70
N GLU A 375 0.01 -16.69 -34.63
CA GLU A 375 -0.96 -16.00 -35.49
C GLU A 375 -0.66 -16.08 -36.98
N LYS A 376 0.63 -16.10 -37.37
CA LYS A 376 1.04 -16.26 -38.77
C LYS A 376 0.81 -17.69 -39.30
N LEU A 377 0.79 -18.68 -38.41
CA LEU A 377 0.55 -20.08 -38.76
C LEU A 377 -0.93 -20.45 -38.78
N LEU A 378 -1.78 -19.63 -38.15
CA LEU A 378 -3.22 -19.84 -38.08
C LEU A 378 -3.92 -19.51 -39.39
N LYS A 379 -4.85 -20.39 -39.78
CA LYS A 379 -5.76 -20.16 -40.90
C LYS A 379 -6.72 -19.01 -40.58
N GLU A 380 -7.25 -18.36 -41.62
CA GLU A 380 -8.08 -17.18 -41.46
C GLU A 380 -9.43 -17.42 -40.78
N ASP A 381 -9.91 -18.65 -40.86
CA ASP A 381 -11.18 -19.11 -40.33
C ASP A 381 -11.10 -19.65 -38.89
N ASP A 382 -9.89 -19.83 -38.32
CA ASP A 382 -9.71 -20.33 -36.95
C ASP A 382 -9.94 -19.24 -35.90
N LYS A 383 -11.20 -18.85 -35.75
CA LYS A 383 -11.64 -17.78 -34.85
C LYS A 383 -11.36 -18.10 -33.38
N VAL A 384 -11.46 -19.38 -32.99
CA VAL A 384 -11.29 -19.81 -31.59
C VAL A 384 -9.83 -19.65 -31.17
N ALA A 385 -8.90 -20.14 -31.98
CA ALA A 385 -7.48 -19.98 -31.68
C ALA A 385 -7.05 -18.51 -31.68
N ARG A 386 -7.58 -17.69 -32.59
CA ARG A 386 -7.29 -16.25 -32.63
C ARG A 386 -7.80 -15.50 -31.42
N ASP A 387 -9.02 -15.78 -30.97
CA ASP A 387 -9.57 -15.19 -29.74
C ASP A 387 -8.70 -15.56 -28.53
N GLN A 388 -8.26 -16.83 -28.45
CA GLN A 388 -7.37 -17.28 -27.39
C GLN A 388 -6.00 -16.57 -27.44
N LEU A 389 -5.39 -16.44 -28.61
CA LEU A 389 -4.12 -15.72 -28.78
C LEU A 389 -4.25 -14.22 -28.48
N ALA A 390 -5.37 -13.60 -28.82
CA ALA A 390 -5.65 -12.20 -28.47
C ALA A 390 -5.71 -12.01 -26.94
N LYS A 391 -6.38 -12.94 -26.24
CA LYS A 391 -6.42 -12.95 -24.77
C LYS A 391 -5.05 -13.16 -24.15
N GLN A 392 -4.25 -14.08 -24.69
CA GLN A 392 -2.87 -14.29 -24.24
C GLN A 392 -1.98 -13.07 -24.51
N ARG A 393 -2.14 -12.41 -25.66
CA ARG A 393 -1.42 -11.17 -25.99
C ARG A 393 -1.74 -10.07 -25.00
N PHE A 394 -3.01 -9.93 -24.64
CA PHE A 394 -3.43 -8.96 -23.63
C PHE A 394 -2.69 -9.19 -22.31
N VAL A 395 -2.66 -10.42 -21.79
CA VAL A 395 -1.94 -10.72 -20.55
C VAL A 395 -0.43 -10.55 -20.71
N ALA A 396 0.16 -10.97 -21.83
CA ALA A 396 1.57 -10.77 -22.13
C ALA A 396 1.96 -9.29 -22.13
N ASN A 397 1.09 -8.40 -22.64
CA ASN A 397 1.32 -6.95 -22.55
C ASN A 397 1.28 -6.45 -21.09
N LEU A 398 0.38 -6.96 -20.25
CA LEU A 398 0.36 -6.66 -18.81
C LEU A 398 1.64 -7.15 -18.10
N MET A 399 2.14 -8.33 -18.47
CA MET A 399 3.43 -8.84 -17.99
C MET A 399 4.58 -7.96 -18.44
N LEU A 400 4.58 -7.48 -19.68
CA LEU A 400 5.62 -6.59 -20.19
C LEU A 400 5.62 -5.26 -19.44
N GLN A 401 4.42 -4.71 -19.17
CA GLN A 401 4.27 -3.54 -18.31
C GLN A 401 4.84 -3.82 -16.92
N LYS A 402 4.51 -4.97 -16.32
CA LYS A 402 5.07 -5.41 -15.03
C LYS A 402 6.61 -5.49 -15.04
N GLU A 403 7.21 -6.11 -16.05
CA GLU A 403 8.66 -6.27 -16.17
C GLU A 403 9.37 -4.91 -16.32
N ARG A 404 8.80 -3.98 -17.09
CA ARG A 404 9.30 -2.59 -17.21
C ARG A 404 9.31 -1.87 -15.86
N ILE A 405 8.36 -2.20 -14.98
CA ILE A 405 8.25 -1.61 -13.65
C ILE A 405 9.26 -2.20 -12.68
N GLU A 406 9.47 -3.52 -12.71
CA GLU A 406 10.37 -4.23 -11.77
C GLU A 406 11.85 -4.03 -12.08
N CYS A 407 12.22 -3.84 -13.34
CA CYS A 407 13.61 -3.76 -13.77
C CYS A 407 13.95 -2.38 -14.37
N PRO A 408 14.23 -1.34 -13.55
CA PRO A 408 14.50 0.02 -14.04
C PRO A 408 15.68 0.12 -15.03
N LEU A 409 16.59 -0.86 -15.03
CA LEU A 409 17.67 -0.98 -16.02
C LEU A 409 17.17 -0.98 -17.48
N TYR A 410 15.90 -1.30 -17.74
CA TYR A 410 15.35 -1.24 -19.09
C TYR A 410 15.27 0.18 -19.67
N LYS A 411 15.15 1.23 -18.84
CA LYS A 411 15.02 2.61 -19.35
C LYS A 411 16.31 3.12 -20.02
N GLN A 412 17.50 2.66 -19.62
CA GLN A 412 18.75 3.11 -20.23
C GLN A 412 18.92 2.59 -21.67
N SER A 413 18.47 1.37 -21.99
CA SER A 413 18.61 0.82 -23.35
C SER A 413 17.69 1.50 -24.38
N GLN A 414 16.47 1.88 -24.00
CA GLN A 414 15.50 2.44 -24.96
C GLN A 414 15.78 3.89 -25.32
N GLN A 415 16.31 4.72 -24.41
CA GLN A 415 16.69 6.10 -24.75
C GLN A 415 17.87 6.16 -25.72
N SER A 416 18.81 5.19 -25.67
CA SER A 416 19.88 5.10 -26.66
C SER A 416 19.39 4.65 -28.03
N ALA A 417 18.33 3.83 -28.09
CA ALA A 417 17.75 3.41 -29.36
C ALA A 417 16.99 4.53 -30.07
N THR A 418 16.25 5.38 -29.35
CA THR A 418 15.55 6.53 -29.96
C THR A 418 16.48 7.67 -30.35
N ALA A 419 17.57 7.92 -29.62
CA ALA A 419 18.56 8.93 -30.02
C ALA A 419 19.33 8.55 -31.31
N SER A 420 19.29 7.28 -31.71
CA SER A 420 19.95 6.80 -32.93
C SER A 420 19.05 6.89 -34.18
N LEU A 421 17.75 7.18 -34.02
CA LEU A 421 16.77 7.20 -35.11
C LEU A 421 16.30 8.60 -35.51
N THR A 422 16.75 9.65 -34.83
CA THR A 422 16.59 11.05 -35.28
C THR A 422 17.85 11.55 -35.99
N LYS A 423 18.12 10.95 -37.16
CA LYS A 423 18.91 11.56 -38.23
C LYS A 423 17.99 11.63 -39.45
N GLU A 424 17.00 12.50 -39.38
CA GLU A 424 16.14 12.79 -40.52
C GLU A 424 16.53 14.19 -41.04
N GLU A 425 16.87 14.20 -42.32
CA GLU A 425 17.44 15.32 -43.07
C GLU A 425 16.51 16.54 -43.03
N GLN A 426 17.10 17.71 -42.75
CA GLN A 426 16.44 19.00 -42.91
C GLN A 426 16.13 19.23 -44.40
N PRO A 427 14.86 19.43 -44.79
CA PRO A 427 14.56 20.10 -46.04
C PRO A 427 14.62 21.61 -45.78
N GLU A 428 15.62 22.26 -46.37
CA GLU A 428 15.50 23.66 -46.78
C GLU A 428 14.26 23.80 -47.66
N VAL A 429 13.40 24.79 -47.38
CA VAL A 429 12.78 25.70 -48.37
C VAL A 429 11.85 26.66 -47.61
N SER A 430 12.34 27.90 -47.53
CA SER A 430 11.65 29.16 -47.81
C SER A 430 10.32 29.48 -47.12
N GLN A 431 10.42 30.43 -46.18
CA GLN A 431 9.35 31.31 -45.72
C GLN A 431 8.72 32.12 -46.88
N PRO A 432 7.39 32.27 -46.87
CA PRO A 432 6.82 33.59 -47.07
C PRO A 432 5.75 33.93 -46.02
N SER A 433 6.01 35.08 -45.40
CA SER A 433 5.10 36.10 -44.84
C SER A 433 3.58 35.90 -44.83
N LYS A 434 3.04 36.11 -43.62
CA LYS A 434 1.89 36.97 -43.23
C LYS A 434 0.70 37.04 -44.19
N GLU A 435 -0.47 36.64 -43.69
CA GLU A 435 -1.60 37.56 -43.54
C GLU A 435 -2.63 36.99 -42.56
N ASP A 436 -3.11 37.90 -41.70
CA ASP A 436 -4.18 37.71 -40.74
C ASP A 436 -5.51 37.44 -41.45
N ASN A 437 -6.34 36.58 -40.87
CA ASN A 437 -7.80 36.69 -40.98
C ASN A 437 -8.44 36.04 -39.74
N ASP A 438 -8.81 36.92 -38.82
CA ASP A 438 -9.94 36.72 -37.92
C ASP A 438 -11.19 36.42 -38.75
N GLU A 439 -11.93 35.36 -38.43
CA GLU A 439 -13.39 35.42 -38.46
C GLU A 439 -14.04 34.30 -37.64
N ASN A 440 -14.72 34.75 -36.59
CA ASN A 440 -15.81 34.13 -35.87
C ASN A 440 -16.63 33.11 -36.67
N CYS A 441 -16.89 31.96 -36.05
CA CYS A 441 -18.23 31.36 -36.10
C CYS A 441 -18.59 30.88 -34.70
N GLU A 442 -19.52 31.63 -34.11
CA GLU A 442 -20.29 31.27 -32.94
C GLU A 442 -21.16 30.04 -33.22
N ASP A 443 -21.42 29.33 -32.13
CA ASP A 443 -22.77 29.04 -31.64
C ASP A 443 -23.30 27.61 -31.59
N GLU A 444 -23.93 27.38 -30.43
CA GLU A 444 -24.97 26.40 -30.10
C GLU A 444 -24.65 24.91 -30.17
N THR A 445 -24.52 24.28 -28.99
CA THR A 445 -25.65 23.51 -28.43
C THR A 445 -25.36 23.00 -27.00
N LYS A 446 -26.06 23.58 -26.03
CA LYS A 446 -26.23 23.07 -24.66
C LYS A 446 -27.28 21.95 -24.65
N PRO A 447 -27.02 20.79 -24.06
CA PRO A 447 -28.08 19.91 -23.57
C PRO A 447 -28.33 20.19 -22.09
N SER A 448 -29.47 20.82 -21.82
CA SER A 448 -30.12 20.88 -20.51
C SER A 448 -30.89 19.58 -20.26
N CYS A 449 -30.63 18.88 -19.17
CA CYS A 449 -31.51 17.84 -18.65
C CYS A 449 -31.70 18.08 -17.14
N ALA A 450 -32.95 18.38 -16.79
CA ALA A 450 -33.44 18.68 -15.46
C ALA A 450 -33.56 17.41 -14.58
N PRO A 451 -33.64 17.56 -13.25
CA PRO A 451 -33.40 16.48 -12.29
C PRO A 451 -34.64 15.64 -12.00
N SER A 452 -34.47 14.31 -12.00
CA SER A 452 -35.49 13.34 -11.60
C SER A 452 -35.37 13.06 -10.10
N GLN A 453 -36.25 13.68 -9.31
CA GLN A 453 -36.56 13.23 -7.96
C GLN A 453 -37.26 11.87 -8.05
N THR A 454 -36.73 10.86 -7.35
CA THR A 454 -37.49 9.63 -7.08
C THR A 454 -37.35 9.29 -5.61
N SER A 455 -38.39 9.63 -4.87
CA SER A 455 -38.67 9.15 -3.52
C SER A 455 -39.05 7.67 -3.58
N GLY A 456 -38.31 6.80 -2.89
CA GLY A 456 -38.68 5.40 -2.68
C GLY A 456 -38.61 5.08 -1.19
N GLN A 457 -39.78 5.13 -0.53
CA GLN A 457 -40.00 4.48 0.76
C GLN A 457 -40.11 2.97 0.51
N GLU A 458 -39.30 2.14 1.17
CA GLU A 458 -39.59 0.71 1.31
C GLU A 458 -39.37 0.24 2.75
N SER A 459 -40.50 0.19 3.46
CA SER A 459 -40.95 -0.77 4.46
C SER A 459 -39.93 -1.63 5.22
N GLU A 460 -39.90 -1.37 6.53
CA GLU A 460 -39.53 -2.31 7.59
C GLU A 460 -40.26 -3.65 7.44
N THR A 461 -39.50 -4.75 7.35
CA THR A 461 -40.02 -6.11 7.52
C THR A 461 -39.49 -6.68 8.83
N THR A 462 -40.40 -6.78 9.79
CA THR A 462 -40.21 -7.38 11.11
C THR A 462 -40.09 -8.90 10.98
N PHE A 463 -38.92 -9.47 11.21
CA PHE A 463 -38.77 -10.92 11.40
C PHE A 463 -38.93 -11.27 12.90
N LYS A 464 -40.08 -11.86 13.22
CA LYS A 464 -40.34 -12.67 14.43
C LYS A 464 -40.06 -14.14 14.12
N SER A 465 -39.44 -14.84 15.06
CA SER A 465 -39.53 -16.28 15.37
C SER A 465 -38.13 -16.80 15.74
N ASP A 466 -37.97 -17.81 16.59
CA ASP A 466 -38.76 -18.23 17.74
C ASP A 466 -37.76 -18.89 18.68
N VAL A 467 -38.15 -18.92 19.95
CA VAL A 467 -37.46 -19.62 21.02
C VAL A 467 -37.41 -21.12 20.71
N GLN A 468 -36.22 -21.72 20.83
CA GLN A 468 -36.09 -23.14 21.13
C GLN A 468 -34.97 -23.35 22.14
N GLU A 469 -35.39 -23.37 23.41
CA GLU A 469 -34.69 -24.05 24.49
C GLU A 469 -34.53 -25.54 24.12
N ALA A 470 -33.30 -26.03 24.17
CA ALA A 470 -33.02 -27.44 24.31
C ALA A 470 -32.08 -27.59 25.51
N VAL A 471 -32.72 -27.81 26.65
CA VAL A 471 -32.08 -28.37 27.85
C VAL A 471 -31.66 -29.80 27.52
N ASN A 472 -30.36 -30.05 27.65
CA ASN A 472 -29.78 -31.27 28.24
C ASN A 472 -28.35 -30.97 28.69
#